data_AF-A0A9D6HBJ3-F1
#
_entry.id   AF-A0A9D6HBJ3-F1
#
_cell.length_a   1.000
_cell.length_b   1.000
_cell.length_c   1.000
_cell.angle_alpha   90.00
_cell.angle_beta   90.00
_cell.angle_gamma   90.00
#
_symmetry.space_group_name_H-M   'P 1'
#
loop_
_entity.id
_entity.type
_entity.pdbx_description
1 polymer ?
#
loop_
_entity_poly.entity_id
_entity_poly.type
_entity_poly.pdbx_seq_one_letter_code
_entity_poly.pdbx_strand_id
1 'polypeptide(L)'
;MSDKIILSGVLEAFWETGTEGVIWSFYDTSLQTPDGKRTYDGLHCLKDGDHLTVYGFDGKTVVWEGTVKLEYERNWEKFPLNPQYGQQAALGFWVHGFQESLVPEVWAMMFFAELPAKLVVAPQKAQPE
;
A
#
# COMPACT_ATOMS: atom_id res chain seq x y z
N MET A 1 1.81 17.69 -21.46
CA MET A 1 2.32 17.38 -20.11
C MET A 1 1.09 16.95 -19.33
N SER A 2 0.99 15.69 -18.93
CA SER A 2 -0.10 15.22 -18.08
C SER A 2 0.11 15.79 -16.68
N ASP A 3 -0.91 16.43 -16.12
CA ASP A 3 -0.87 16.93 -14.74
C ASP A 3 -0.64 15.75 -13.79
N LYS A 4 0.40 15.84 -12.96
CA LYS A 4 0.67 14.84 -11.93
C LYS A 4 -0.40 14.97 -10.86
N ILE A 5 -1.17 13.91 -10.64
CA ILE A 5 -2.13 13.85 -9.52
C ILE A 5 -1.33 13.64 -8.24
N ILE A 6 -1.35 14.63 -7.34
CA ILE A 6 -0.68 14.59 -6.04
C ILE A 6 -1.76 14.54 -4.97
N LEU A 7 -1.78 13.45 -4.19
CA LEU A 7 -2.74 13.20 -3.12
C LEU A 7 -2.05 13.30 -1.76
N SER A 8 -2.80 13.68 -0.73
CA SER A 8 -2.33 13.72 0.66
C SER A 8 -3.28 12.93 1.55
N GLY A 9 -2.73 12.11 2.43
CA GLY A 9 -3.53 11.11 3.13
C GLY A 9 -2.69 10.24 4.05
N VAL A 10 -3.11 8.99 4.22
CA VAL A 10 -2.46 8.00 5.09
C VAL A 10 -2.23 6.70 4.35
N LEU A 11 -1.28 5.90 4.82
CA LEU A 11 -1.17 4.51 4.40
C LEU A 11 -2.29 3.66 5.01
N GLU A 12 -2.71 2.63 4.31
CA GLU A 12 -3.80 1.75 4.72
C GLU A 12 -3.48 0.30 4.37
N ALA A 13 -3.52 -0.56 5.39
CA ALA A 13 -3.49 -2.02 5.24
C ALA A 13 -4.90 -2.50 4.83
N PHE A 14 -5.28 -2.25 3.56
CA PHE A 14 -6.62 -2.53 3.09
C PHE A 14 -6.86 -4.04 2.96
N TRP A 15 -8.02 -4.49 3.42
CA TRP A 15 -8.44 -5.88 3.31
C TRP A 15 -9.85 -5.95 2.71
N GLU A 16 -10.01 -6.75 1.67
CA GLU A 16 -11.30 -6.98 1.01
C GLU A 16 -11.63 -8.47 0.99
N THR A 17 -12.89 -8.79 1.27
CA THR A 17 -13.40 -10.17 1.19
C THR A 17 -13.09 -10.75 -0.20
N GLY A 18 -12.38 -11.89 -0.23
CA GLY A 18 -12.01 -12.58 -1.48
C GLY A 18 -10.59 -12.29 -1.97
N THR A 19 -9.86 -11.34 -1.38
CA THR A 19 -8.44 -11.08 -1.70
C THR A 19 -7.47 -11.93 -0.87
N GLU A 20 -7.97 -12.57 0.20
CA GLU A 20 -7.24 -13.49 1.09
C GLU A 20 -5.92 -12.92 1.65
N GLY A 21 -5.75 -11.59 1.68
CA GLY A 21 -4.59 -10.91 2.23
C GLY A 21 -4.70 -9.39 2.16
N VAL A 22 -3.77 -8.70 2.82
CA VAL A 22 -3.68 -7.24 2.83
C VAL A 22 -3.15 -6.72 1.50
N ILE A 23 -3.85 -5.75 0.95
CA ILE A 23 -3.41 -4.94 -0.18
C ILE A 23 -2.87 -3.62 0.38
N TRP A 24 -1.63 -3.29 0.02
CA TRP A 24 -1.02 -2.04 0.43
C TRP A 24 -1.66 -0.89 -0.32
N SER A 25 -2.31 -0.01 0.43
CA SER A 25 -3.09 1.09 -0.13
C SER A 25 -2.69 2.41 0.49
N PHE A 26 -3.01 3.47 -0.22
CA PHE A 26 -3.04 4.84 0.26
C PHE A 26 -4.48 5.29 0.34
N TYR A 27 -4.84 6.01 1.39
CA TYR A 27 -6.18 6.56 1.56
C TYR A 27 -6.16 8.10 1.51
N ASP A 28 -6.86 8.69 0.55
CA ASP A 28 -7.09 10.14 0.48
C ASP A 28 -8.11 10.58 1.55
N THR A 29 -7.59 11.21 2.60
CA THR A 29 -8.39 11.67 3.74
C THR A 29 -9.40 12.76 3.38
N SER A 30 -9.27 13.43 2.23
CA SER A 30 -10.24 14.43 1.77
C SER A 30 -11.56 13.83 1.30
N LEU A 31 -11.59 12.52 1.04
CA LEU A 31 -12.76 11.78 0.54
C LEU A 31 -13.50 10.99 1.63
N GLN A 32 -13.22 11.28 2.91
CA GLN A 32 -14.01 10.76 4.02
C GLN A 32 -15.41 11.36 4.03
N THR A 33 -16.36 10.59 4.52
CA THR A 33 -17.70 11.12 4.81
C THR A 33 -17.65 12.14 5.96
N PRO A 34 -18.66 13.01 6.11
CA PRO A 34 -18.71 13.97 7.23
C PRO A 34 -18.65 13.32 8.62
N ASP A 35 -19.04 12.05 8.76
CA ASP A 35 -18.93 11.26 9.99
C ASP A 35 -17.59 10.51 10.12
N GLY A 36 -16.60 10.80 9.26
CA GLY A 36 -15.24 10.29 9.34
C GLY A 36 -15.06 8.87 8.80
N LYS A 37 -16.03 8.32 8.08
CA LYS A 37 -15.90 6.98 7.48
C LYS A 37 -15.14 7.05 6.18
N ARG A 38 -14.29 6.04 5.96
CA ARG A 38 -13.59 5.84 4.70
C ARG A 38 -14.56 5.39 3.61
N THR A 39 -14.31 5.85 2.39
CA THR A 39 -15.07 5.53 1.18
C THR A 39 -14.14 4.87 0.16
N TYR A 40 -14.69 4.08 -0.77
CA TYR A 40 -13.85 3.48 -1.82
C TYR A 40 -13.22 4.51 -2.76
N ASP A 41 -13.81 5.70 -2.89
CA ASP A 41 -13.29 6.76 -3.76
C ASP A 41 -11.93 7.28 -3.31
N GLY A 42 -11.65 7.24 -2.00
CA GLY A 42 -10.35 7.62 -1.43
C GLY A 42 -9.31 6.51 -1.44
N LEU A 43 -9.68 5.28 -1.81
CA LEU A 43 -8.79 4.13 -1.74
C LEU A 43 -7.94 4.01 -3.01
N HIS A 44 -6.62 4.04 -2.84
CA HIS A 44 -5.65 3.85 -3.90
C HIS A 44 -4.73 2.67 -3.59
N CYS A 45 -5.04 1.50 -4.15
CA CYS A 45 -4.14 0.36 -4.08
C CYS A 45 -2.82 0.70 -4.80
N LEU A 46 -1.71 0.56 -4.09
CA LEU A 46 -0.39 0.90 -4.61
C LEU A 46 0.04 -0.08 -5.71
N LYS A 47 0.72 0.46 -6.71
CA LYS A 47 1.27 -0.31 -7.83
C LYS A 47 2.64 0.20 -8.24
N ASP A 48 3.35 -0.62 -9.01
CA ASP A 48 4.65 -0.26 -9.55
C ASP A 48 4.62 1.06 -10.33
N GLY A 49 5.56 1.94 -9.99
CA GLY A 49 5.73 3.25 -10.60
C GLY A 49 5.08 4.40 -9.85
N ASP A 50 4.20 4.14 -8.87
CA ASP A 50 3.68 5.19 -7.99
C ASP A 50 4.86 5.80 -7.21
N HIS A 51 4.86 7.12 -6.99
CA HIS A 51 5.85 7.76 -6.11
C HIS A 51 5.20 8.08 -4.78
N LEU A 52 5.76 7.55 -3.71
CA LEU A 52 5.18 7.63 -2.37
C LEU A 52 6.20 8.27 -1.42
N THR A 53 5.74 9.26 -0.66
CA THR A 53 6.49 9.87 0.44
C THR A 53 5.76 9.57 1.73
N VAL A 54 6.41 8.90 2.67
CA VAL A 54 5.86 8.51 3.96
C VAL A 54 6.49 9.37 5.05
N TYR A 55 5.65 9.93 5.89
CA TYR A 55 6.04 10.78 7.01
C TYR A 55 5.89 10.02 8.34
N GLY A 56 6.68 10.41 9.33
CA GLY A 56 6.45 10.00 10.71
C GLY A 56 5.15 10.59 11.26
N PHE A 57 4.78 10.19 12.48
CA PHE A 57 3.57 10.68 13.16
C PHE A 57 3.55 12.20 13.38
N ASP A 58 4.70 12.87 13.33
CA ASP A 58 4.78 14.33 13.38
C ASP A 58 4.28 15.03 12.10
N GLY A 59 4.00 14.26 11.04
CA GLY A 59 3.58 14.74 9.72
C GLY A 59 4.65 15.54 8.97
N LYS A 60 5.91 15.51 9.43
CA LYS A 60 6.99 16.37 8.92
C LYS A 60 8.24 15.58 8.56
N THR A 61 8.64 14.65 9.42
CA THR A 61 9.84 13.85 9.21
C THR A 61 9.58 12.83 8.11
N VAL A 62 10.34 12.85 7.02
CA VAL A 62 10.26 11.82 5.98
C VAL A 62 10.93 10.55 6.50
N VAL A 63 10.16 9.47 6.66
CA VAL A 63 10.68 8.16 7.09
C VAL A 63 11.02 7.25 5.91
N TRP A 64 10.37 7.48 4.77
CA TRP A 64 10.70 6.83 3.51
C TRP A 64 10.19 7.66 2.33
N GLU A 65 10.93 7.66 1.23
CA GLU A 65 10.51 8.25 -0.04
C GLU A 65 11.07 7.42 -1.20
N GLY A 66 10.21 7.14 -2.19
CA GLY A 66 10.68 6.52 -3.41
C GLY A 66 9.56 6.10 -4.35
N THR A 67 9.99 5.47 -5.43
CA THR A 67 9.09 4.80 -6.37
C THR A 67 8.73 3.42 -5.84
N VAL A 68 7.44 3.14 -5.76
CA VAL A 68 6.89 1.83 -5.41
C VAL A 68 7.29 0.81 -6.46
N LYS A 69 7.81 -0.31 -5.98
CA LYS A 69 8.20 -1.49 -6.76
C LYS A 69 7.95 -2.72 -5.90
N LEU A 70 6.84 -3.40 -6.18
CA LEU A 70 6.35 -4.53 -5.42
C LEU A 70 6.96 -5.82 -5.96
N GLU A 71 7.59 -6.58 -5.07
CA GLU A 71 8.03 -7.95 -5.32
C GLU A 71 7.18 -8.96 -4.57
N TYR A 72 7.06 -10.18 -5.10
CA TYR A 72 6.10 -11.19 -4.65
C TYR A 72 6.76 -12.50 -4.18
N GLU A 73 8.04 -12.47 -3.81
CA GLU A 73 8.82 -13.67 -3.51
C GLU A 73 9.22 -13.79 -2.03
N ARG A 74 9.60 -12.68 -1.38
CA ARG A 74 10.09 -12.71 0.01
C ARG A 74 8.98 -13.02 1.02
N ASN A 75 9.38 -13.56 2.17
CA ASN A 75 8.48 -13.99 3.26
C ASN A 75 7.30 -14.86 2.80
N TRP A 76 7.53 -15.72 1.81
CA TRP A 76 6.52 -16.68 1.39
C TRP A 76 6.29 -17.75 2.46
N GLU A 77 5.05 -17.90 2.93
CA GLU A 77 4.65 -18.95 3.85
C GLU A 77 3.55 -19.82 3.25
N LYS A 78 3.57 -21.10 3.60
CA LYS A 78 2.59 -22.09 3.14
C LYS A 78 1.31 -21.97 3.96
N PHE A 79 0.16 -22.18 3.32
CA PHE A 79 -1.11 -22.24 4.06
C PHE A 79 -1.12 -23.48 4.96
N PRO A 80 -1.46 -23.35 6.27
CA PRO A 80 -1.43 -24.47 7.21
C PRO A 80 -2.28 -25.67 6.79
N LEU A 81 -3.43 -25.42 6.17
CA LEU A 81 -4.39 -26.45 5.76
C LEU A 81 -4.25 -26.88 4.29
N ASN A 82 -3.42 -26.19 3.50
CA ASN A 82 -3.24 -26.48 2.08
C ASN A 82 -1.81 -26.13 1.60
N PRO A 83 -0.79 -26.86 2.09
CA PRO A 83 0.61 -26.45 2.00
C PRO A 83 1.23 -26.51 0.59
N GLN A 84 0.46 -26.91 -0.41
CA GLN A 84 0.84 -26.78 -1.83
C GLN A 84 0.72 -25.33 -2.32
N TYR A 85 -0.07 -24.51 -1.64
CA TYR A 85 -0.20 -23.08 -1.87
C TYR A 85 0.38 -22.29 -0.70
N GLY A 86 0.54 -21.00 -0.91
CA GLY A 86 1.01 -20.06 0.08
C GLY A 86 0.82 -18.64 -0.40
N GLN A 87 1.31 -17.72 0.40
CA GLN A 87 1.34 -16.30 0.09
C GLN A 87 2.46 -15.65 0.88
N GLN A 88 2.86 -14.43 0.50
CA GLN A 88 3.71 -13.61 1.34
C GLN A 88 3.01 -13.30 2.67
N ALA A 89 3.79 -13.25 3.74
CA ALA A 89 3.31 -12.93 5.06
C ALA A 89 4.18 -11.88 5.75
N ALA A 90 3.55 -11.00 6.52
CA ALA A 90 4.24 -10.07 7.41
C ALA A 90 3.39 -9.82 8.65
N LEU A 91 4.05 -9.81 9.82
CA LEU A 91 3.42 -9.53 11.10
C LEU A 91 2.20 -10.44 11.42
N GLY A 92 2.20 -11.67 10.90
CA GLY A 92 1.11 -12.63 11.07
C GLY A 92 -0.07 -12.46 10.12
N PHE A 93 0.03 -11.58 9.11
CA PHE A 93 -0.97 -11.38 8.07
C PHE A 93 -0.47 -11.89 6.72
N TRP A 94 -1.37 -12.48 5.93
CA TRP A 94 -1.16 -12.67 4.49
C TRP A 94 -1.20 -11.31 3.79
N VAL A 95 -0.29 -11.08 2.86
CA VAL A 95 -0.10 -9.76 2.23
C VAL A 95 0.22 -9.88 0.74
N HIS A 96 0.05 -8.79 0.00
CA HIS A 96 0.27 -8.72 -1.44
C HIS A 96 1.41 -7.76 -1.79
N GLY A 97 2.61 -8.32 -1.99
CA GLY A 97 3.80 -7.60 -2.42
C GLY A 97 4.61 -7.02 -1.26
N PHE A 98 5.89 -6.74 -1.46
CA PHE A 98 6.65 -5.83 -0.61
C PHE A 98 7.47 -4.87 -1.45
N GLN A 99 7.74 -3.67 -0.92
CA GLN A 99 8.71 -2.78 -1.52
C GLN A 99 10.10 -3.44 -1.58
N GLU A 100 10.69 -3.56 -2.77
CA GLU A 100 11.96 -4.28 -3.00
C GLU A 100 13.11 -3.77 -2.13
N SER A 101 13.11 -2.47 -1.84
CA SER A 101 14.20 -1.76 -1.15
C SER A 101 14.07 -1.74 0.38
N LEU A 102 13.01 -2.33 0.93
CA LEU A 102 12.74 -2.34 2.37
C LEU A 102 12.67 -3.77 2.93
N VAL A 103 12.91 -3.87 4.23
CA VAL A 103 12.59 -5.06 5.02
C VAL A 103 11.07 -5.23 5.05
N PRO A 104 10.50 -6.42 4.77
CA PRO A 104 9.06 -6.66 4.71
C PRO A 104 8.27 -6.14 5.91
N GLU A 105 8.79 -6.33 7.13
CA GLU A 105 8.15 -5.89 8.36
C GLU A 105 8.15 -4.37 8.49
N VAL A 106 9.23 -3.69 8.07
CA VAL A 106 9.28 -2.22 8.06
C VAL A 106 8.26 -1.66 7.07
N TRP A 107 8.15 -2.27 5.88
CA TRP A 107 7.11 -1.92 4.91
C TRP A 107 5.72 -2.05 5.53
N ALA A 108 5.38 -3.26 6.01
CA ALA A 108 4.07 -3.55 6.58
C ALA A 108 3.73 -2.65 7.78
N MET A 109 4.69 -2.41 8.69
CA MET A 109 4.48 -1.57 9.87
C MET A 109 3.99 -0.16 9.52
N MET A 110 4.46 0.43 8.41
CA MET A 110 4.02 1.78 8.01
C MET A 110 2.53 1.83 7.63
N PHE A 111 1.99 0.75 7.04
CA PHE A 111 0.57 0.65 6.67
C PHE A 111 -0.32 0.35 7.87
N PHE A 112 0.09 -0.59 8.73
CA PHE A 112 -0.66 -0.89 9.95
C PHE A 112 -0.66 0.27 10.96
N ALA A 113 0.38 1.11 10.94
CA ALA A 113 0.46 2.32 11.75
C ALA A 113 -0.30 3.52 11.15
N GLU A 114 -0.86 3.37 9.94
CA GLU A 114 -1.53 4.43 9.19
C GLU A 114 -0.69 5.71 9.06
N LEU A 115 0.60 5.57 8.72
CA LEU A 115 1.49 6.71 8.66
C LEU A 115 1.02 7.74 7.62
N PRO A 116 1.13 9.05 7.91
CA PRO A 116 0.81 10.10 6.95
C PRO A 116 1.67 9.97 5.69
N ALA A 117 1.08 10.22 4.53
CA ALA A 117 1.77 10.05 3.27
C ALA A 117 1.31 11.05 2.19
N LYS A 118 2.12 11.16 1.15
CA LYS A 118 1.75 11.74 -0.14
C LYS A 118 1.96 10.74 -1.25
N LEU A 119 1.01 10.68 -2.16
CA LEU A 119 1.03 9.79 -3.32
C LEU A 119 1.04 10.62 -4.60
N VAL A 120 1.96 10.32 -5.50
CA VAL A 120 1.92 10.75 -6.89
C VAL A 120 1.62 9.53 -7.75
N VAL A 121 0.42 9.49 -8.30
CA VAL A 121 -0.08 8.32 -9.04
C VAL A 121 0.65 8.19 -10.36
N ALA A 122 1.14 6.98 -10.66
CA ALA A 122 1.76 6.69 -11.94
C ALA A 122 0.72 6.82 -13.08
N PRO A 123 1.11 7.32 -14.26
CA PRO A 123 0.25 7.27 -15.44
C PRO A 123 -0.20 5.83 -15.69
N GLN A 124 -1.49 5.60 -15.94
CA GLN A 124 -1.95 4.31 -16.43
C GLN A 124 -1.20 4.00 -17.75
N LYS A 125 -0.47 2.88 -17.79
CA LYS A 125 -0.04 2.32 -19.08
C LYS A 125 -1.33 1.93 -19.80
N ALA A 126 -1.53 2.45 -21.02
CA ALA A 126 -2.56 1.93 -21.91
C ALA A 126 -2.36 0.42 -22.03
N GLN A 127 -3.40 -0.36 -21.75
CA GLN A 127 -3.38 -1.78 -22.08
C GLN A 127 -3.15 -1.90 -23.58
N PRO A 128 -2.18 -2.70 -24.05
CA PRO A 128 -2.15 -3.08 -25.45
C PRO A 128 -3.42 -3.90 -25.75
N GLU A 129 -4.09 -3.55 -26.83
CA GLU A 129 -5.25 -4.27 -27.38
C GLU A 129 -4.94 -5.74 -27.69
#